data_AF-A0A6C0J1B5-F1
#
_entry.id   AF-A0A6C0J1B5-F1
#
_cell.length_a   1.000
_cell.length_b   1.000
_cell.length_c   1.000
_cell.angle_alpha   90.00
_cell.angle_beta   90.00
_cell.angle_gamma   90.00
#
_symmetry.space_group_name_H-M   'P 1'
#
loop_
_entity.id
_entity.type
_entity.pdbx_description
1 polymer ?
#
loop_
_entity_poly.entity_id
_entity_poly.type
_entity_poly.pdbx_seq_one_letter_code
_entity_poly.pdbx_strand_id
1 'polypeptide(L)'
;MQNYSDSPYKEIPTELLPKYTMNNQIPIFDWWIDNRKNDNIVWNDEYINDFCNRFTPDNIKNNIEGTSDYGHEVCVNLVKSFEDYNIINQHVAVVGSLTPWIEAILINMNNKVTTIEYNVPESNYKNIVCKDYFQYFENNTNTFDSIVSFSSIEHSGLGRYGDPLDPDGDLKTMRVVHNNLKPDGLFIWGSPVGNDALAWNAHRVYGPIRLPLLFQNFKEINWYGYSKERLFNQKISANSYQPVVVLQKL
;
A
#
# COMPACT_ATOMS: atom_id res chain seq x y z
N MET A 1 25.09 -1.09 15.69
CA MET A 1 23.93 -0.21 15.46
C MET A 1 22.88 -0.58 16.48
N GLN A 2 22.27 0.39 17.15
CA GLN A 2 21.16 0.12 18.05
C GLN A 2 19.99 -0.42 17.22
N ASN A 3 19.47 -1.59 17.59
CA ASN A 3 18.28 -2.14 16.96
C ASN A 3 17.07 -1.54 17.66
N TYR A 4 16.31 -0.69 16.98
CA TYR A 4 15.07 -0.10 17.49
C TYR A 4 13.91 -1.08 17.30
N SER A 5 14.00 -2.22 17.99
CA SER A 5 13.02 -3.31 17.90
C SER A 5 11.83 -3.14 18.85
N ASP A 6 11.93 -2.26 19.84
CA ASP A 6 10.92 -2.08 20.90
C ASP A 6 9.86 -1.02 20.51
N SER A 7 9.31 -1.14 19.30
CA SER A 7 8.28 -0.25 18.75
C SER A 7 6.88 -0.49 19.36
N PRO A 8 5.97 0.50 19.31
CA PRO A 8 6.13 1.86 18.80
C PRO A 8 6.77 2.82 19.81
N TYR A 9 7.65 3.69 19.31
CA TYR A 9 8.24 4.78 20.09
C TYR A 9 7.33 6.01 20.08
N LYS A 10 7.12 6.67 21.23
CA LYS A 10 6.31 7.89 21.32
C LYS A 10 6.95 9.07 20.60
N GLU A 11 8.27 9.17 20.66
CA GLU A 11 9.06 10.20 20.02
C GLU A 11 10.07 9.56 19.06
N ILE A 12 10.46 10.30 18.04
CA ILE A 12 11.53 9.87 17.13
C ILE A 12 12.85 9.90 17.91
N PRO A 13 13.62 8.79 17.96
CA PRO A 13 14.95 8.81 18.56
C PRO A 13 15.83 9.89 17.93
N THR A 14 16.55 10.68 18.73
CA THR A 14 17.32 11.87 18.32
C THR A 14 18.26 11.59 17.15
N GLU A 15 18.89 10.42 17.14
CA GLU A 15 19.83 9.94 16.15
C GLU A 15 19.17 9.51 14.82
N LEU A 16 17.88 9.18 14.84
CA LEU A 16 17.09 8.88 13.64
C LEU A 16 16.36 10.12 13.10
N LEU A 17 16.17 11.15 13.92
CA LEU A 17 15.42 12.35 13.56
C LEU A 17 15.90 12.97 12.23
N PRO A 18 17.21 13.20 11.98
CA PRO A 18 17.65 13.76 10.70
C PRO A 18 17.32 12.86 9.50
N LYS A 19 17.22 11.54 9.69
CA LYS A 19 16.89 10.61 8.61
C LYS A 19 15.40 10.66 8.28
N TYR A 20 14.54 10.63 9.31
CA TYR A 20 13.09 10.72 9.14
C TYR A 20 12.64 12.05 8.54
N THR A 21 13.32 13.15 8.87
CA THR A 21 12.97 14.50 8.38
C THR A 21 13.76 14.92 7.13
N MET A 22 14.60 14.04 6.57
CA MET A 22 15.53 14.37 5.48
C MET A 22 16.34 15.65 5.78
N ASN A 23 17.01 15.68 6.93
CA ASN A 23 17.74 16.83 7.47
C ASN A 23 16.87 18.07 7.62
N ASN A 24 15.71 17.91 8.27
CA ASN A 24 14.71 18.96 8.56
C ASN A 24 14.03 19.56 7.31
N GLN A 25 14.10 18.90 6.16
CA GLN A 25 13.37 19.31 4.96
C GLN A 25 11.88 18.92 5.01
N ILE A 26 11.54 17.88 5.78
CA ILE A 26 10.18 17.37 5.95
C ILE A 26 9.70 17.71 7.37
N PRO A 27 8.60 18.47 7.53
CA PRO A 27 8.03 18.77 8.83
C PRO A 27 7.35 17.55 9.46
N ILE A 28 7.27 17.58 10.78
CA ILE A 28 6.61 16.55 11.59
C ILE A 28 5.29 17.10 12.12
N PHE A 29 4.26 16.26 12.11
CA PHE A 29 3.00 16.50 12.77
C PHE A 29 2.78 15.41 13.83
N ASP A 30 2.21 15.79 14.97
CA ASP A 30 1.91 14.85 16.05
C ASP A 30 0.70 13.99 15.69
N TRP A 31 0.94 12.69 15.49
CA TRP A 31 -0.12 11.70 15.31
C TRP A 31 0.36 10.29 15.62
N TRP A 32 0.38 9.98 16.90
CA TRP A 32 0.91 8.70 17.38
C TRP A 32 -0.18 7.63 17.46
N ILE A 33 0.13 6.42 17.01
CA ILE A 33 -0.76 5.25 16.99
C ILE A 33 0.03 3.99 17.38
N ASP A 34 -0.56 3.15 18.25
CA ASP A 34 -0.10 1.78 18.52
C ASP A 34 -1.12 0.78 17.96
N ASN A 35 -0.76 0.15 16.85
CA ASN A 35 -1.56 -0.87 16.17
C ASN A 35 -0.86 -2.23 16.20
N ARG A 36 -0.04 -2.51 17.23
CA ARG A 36 0.43 -3.87 17.50
C ARG A 36 -0.76 -4.74 17.88
N LYS A 37 -1.41 -5.31 16.88
CA LYS A 37 -2.42 -6.34 17.05
C LYS A 37 -1.95 -7.57 16.33
N ASN A 38 -1.90 -8.66 17.09
CA ASN A 38 -1.63 -10.00 16.58
C ASN A 38 -2.89 -10.83 16.79
N ASP A 39 -4.01 -10.30 16.31
CA ASP A 39 -5.28 -11.01 16.31
C ASP A 39 -5.20 -12.08 15.23
N ASN A 40 -5.69 -13.29 15.51
CA ASN A 40 -5.86 -14.31 14.48
C ASN A 40 -6.91 -13.82 13.48
N ILE A 41 -6.46 -13.34 12.32
CA ILE A 41 -7.34 -12.92 11.23
C ILE A 41 -7.71 -14.17 10.42
N VAL A 42 -9.01 -14.42 10.28
CA VAL A 42 -9.53 -15.53 9.46
C VAL A 42 -10.40 -14.96 8.36
N TRP A 43 -10.01 -15.21 7.11
CA TRP A 43 -10.81 -14.93 5.92
C TRP A 43 -11.37 -16.23 5.38
N ASN A 44 -12.47 -16.68 5.99
CA ASN A 44 -13.20 -17.86 5.54
C ASN A 44 -13.95 -17.57 4.22
N ASP A 45 -14.47 -18.64 3.59
CA ASP A 45 -15.13 -18.53 2.29
C ASP A 45 -16.35 -17.60 2.31
N GLU A 46 -17.14 -17.60 3.39
CA GLU A 46 -18.30 -16.73 3.53
C GLU A 46 -17.89 -15.25 3.53
N TYR A 47 -16.85 -14.91 4.31
CA TYR A 47 -16.32 -13.56 4.41
C TYR A 47 -15.80 -13.05 3.06
N ILE A 48 -15.00 -13.85 2.36
CA ILE A 48 -14.48 -13.47 1.05
C ILE A 48 -15.60 -13.39 0.01
N ASN A 49 -16.57 -14.30 0.05
CA ASN A 49 -17.71 -14.26 -0.88
C ASN A 49 -18.59 -13.01 -0.65
N ASP A 50 -18.79 -12.54 0.58
CA ASP A 50 -19.48 -11.26 0.84
C ASP A 50 -18.77 -10.10 0.12
N PHE A 51 -17.45 -9.99 0.29
CA PHE A 51 -16.68 -8.97 -0.43
C PHE A 51 -16.75 -9.16 -1.94
N CYS A 52 -16.64 -10.39 -2.46
CA CYS A 52 -16.75 -10.64 -3.91
C CYS A 52 -18.12 -10.24 -4.46
N ASN A 53 -19.20 -10.49 -3.71
CA ASN A 53 -20.55 -10.10 -4.12
C ASN A 53 -20.73 -8.57 -4.15
N ARG A 54 -20.11 -7.84 -3.23
CA ARG A 54 -20.22 -6.38 -3.11
C ARG A 54 -19.28 -5.65 -4.04
N PHE A 55 -18.04 -6.10 -4.18
CA PHE A 55 -16.95 -5.45 -4.91
C PHE A 55 -16.78 -6.00 -6.34
N THR A 56 -17.89 -6.20 -7.05
CA THR A 56 -17.82 -6.45 -8.50
C THR A 56 -17.51 -5.15 -9.26
N PRO A 57 -16.83 -5.20 -10.42
CA PRO A 57 -16.63 -4.00 -11.25
C PRO A 57 -17.93 -3.28 -11.58
N ASP A 58 -19.02 -4.01 -11.84
CA ASP A 58 -20.32 -3.42 -12.16
C ASP A 58 -20.98 -2.75 -10.96
N ASN A 59 -20.92 -3.34 -9.77
CA ASN A 59 -21.44 -2.71 -8.57
C ASN A 59 -20.71 -1.40 -8.26
N ILE A 60 -19.38 -1.42 -8.40
CA ILE A 60 -18.53 -0.25 -8.16
C ILE A 60 -18.83 0.83 -9.20
N LYS A 61 -18.75 0.52 -10.50
CA LYS A 61 -18.96 1.52 -11.57
C LYS A 61 -20.37 2.13 -11.57
N ASN A 62 -21.37 1.38 -11.11
CA ASN A 62 -22.76 1.86 -11.04
C ASN A 62 -23.14 2.43 -9.66
N ASN A 63 -22.17 2.59 -8.74
CA ASN A 63 -22.39 3.13 -7.39
C ASN A 63 -23.52 2.40 -6.61
N ILE A 64 -23.57 1.06 -6.76
CA ILE A 64 -24.51 0.18 -6.07
C ILE A 64 -23.90 -0.28 -4.73
N GLU A 65 -22.65 -0.73 -4.77
CA GLU A 65 -21.86 -1.27 -3.64
C GLU A 65 -20.37 -0.95 -3.87
N GLY A 66 -19.49 -1.44 -3.00
CA GLY A 66 -18.04 -1.36 -3.21
C GLY A 66 -17.42 -0.07 -2.67
N THR A 67 -17.74 0.27 -1.43
CA THR A 67 -17.12 1.35 -0.67
C THR A 67 -16.12 0.76 0.32
N SER A 68 -14.84 1.11 0.18
CA SER A 68 -13.79 0.77 1.16
C SER A 68 -13.69 1.84 2.25
N ASP A 69 -12.80 1.64 3.22
CA ASP A 69 -12.47 2.64 4.25
C ASP A 69 -11.86 3.92 3.65
N TYR A 70 -11.40 3.88 2.40
CA TYR A 70 -10.85 5.01 1.66
C TYR A 70 -11.88 5.66 0.71
N GLY A 71 -13.14 5.20 0.76
CA GLY A 71 -14.25 5.73 -0.01
C GLY A 71 -14.46 5.04 -1.35
N HIS A 72 -15.66 5.25 -1.91
CA HIS A 72 -16.11 4.60 -3.14
C HIS A 72 -15.26 4.99 -4.37
N GLU A 73 -14.88 6.27 -4.48
CA GLU A 73 -14.08 6.78 -5.60
C GLU A 73 -12.72 6.07 -5.74
N VAL A 74 -12.13 5.60 -4.64
CA VAL A 74 -10.89 4.81 -4.71
C VAL A 74 -11.13 3.48 -5.40
N CYS A 75 -12.23 2.79 -5.07
CA CYS A 75 -12.62 1.55 -5.74
C CYS A 75 -12.88 1.78 -7.23
N VAL A 76 -13.57 2.87 -7.60
CA VAL A 76 -13.81 3.26 -9.00
C VAL A 76 -12.49 3.47 -9.74
N ASN A 77 -11.56 4.20 -9.15
CA ASN A 77 -10.24 4.47 -9.74
C ASN A 77 -9.40 3.19 -9.89
N LEU A 78 -9.45 2.27 -8.91
CA LEU A 78 -8.78 0.97 -8.99
C LEU A 78 -9.36 0.11 -10.11
N VAL A 79 -10.68 -0.08 -10.16
CA VAL A 79 -11.37 -0.82 -11.24
C VAL A 79 -10.99 -0.25 -12.59
N LYS A 80 -11.03 1.08 -12.73
CA LYS A 80 -10.64 1.74 -13.98
C LYS A 80 -9.18 1.47 -14.35
N SER A 81 -8.26 1.54 -13.40
CA SER A 81 -6.85 1.22 -13.65
C SER A 81 -6.65 -0.26 -14.05
N PHE A 82 -7.41 -1.17 -13.46
CA PHE A 82 -7.31 -2.59 -13.79
C PHE A 82 -7.85 -2.88 -15.20
N GLU A 83 -8.92 -2.21 -15.61
CA GLU A 83 -9.49 -2.30 -16.96
C GLU A 83 -8.55 -1.67 -18.01
N ASP A 84 -8.09 -0.43 -17.78
CA ASP A 84 -7.24 0.32 -18.71
C ASP A 84 -5.91 -0.41 -19.01
N TYR A 85 -5.41 -1.19 -18.06
CA TYR A 85 -4.15 -1.94 -18.16
C TYR A 85 -4.30 -3.46 -18.21
N ASN A 86 -5.52 -3.96 -18.44
CA ASN A 86 -5.81 -5.38 -18.65
C ASN A 86 -5.30 -6.30 -17.51
N ILE A 87 -5.54 -5.90 -16.25
CA ILE A 87 -5.26 -6.68 -15.04
C ILE A 87 -6.38 -7.70 -14.83
N ILE A 88 -6.45 -8.64 -15.76
CA ILE A 88 -7.43 -9.71 -15.84
C ILE A 88 -6.71 -11.02 -16.17
N ASN A 89 -7.13 -12.13 -15.55
CA ASN A 89 -6.47 -13.45 -15.72
C ASN A 89 -4.98 -13.46 -15.35
N GLN A 90 -4.54 -12.58 -14.46
CA GLN A 90 -3.15 -12.46 -14.00
C GLN A 90 -2.93 -13.14 -12.64
N HIS A 91 -1.66 -13.34 -12.28
CA HIS A 91 -1.26 -13.59 -10.90
C HIS A 91 -0.81 -12.28 -10.26
N VAL A 92 -1.62 -11.78 -9.32
CA VAL A 92 -1.48 -10.45 -8.73
C VAL A 92 -1.15 -10.55 -7.24
N ALA A 93 -0.17 -9.79 -6.76
CA ALA A 93 0.03 -9.63 -5.33
C ALA A 93 -0.69 -8.39 -4.80
N VAL A 94 -1.29 -8.49 -3.61
CA VAL A 94 -1.83 -7.33 -2.87
C VAL A 94 -1.00 -7.16 -1.61
N VAL A 95 -0.30 -6.04 -1.46
CA VAL A 95 0.62 -5.78 -0.35
C VAL A 95 -0.05 -4.86 0.67
N GLY A 96 -0.25 -5.40 1.88
CA GLY A 96 -0.87 -4.72 3.02
C GLY A 96 -2.38 -4.63 2.89
N SER A 97 -3.09 -5.59 3.49
CA SER A 97 -4.55 -5.67 3.41
C SER A 97 -5.13 -6.18 4.72
N LEU A 98 -6.03 -5.39 5.34
CA LEU A 98 -6.73 -5.78 6.56
C LEU A 98 -8.06 -6.51 6.26
N THR A 99 -8.68 -6.19 5.13
CA THR A 99 -9.92 -6.80 4.63
C THR A 99 -9.81 -7.01 3.12
N PRO A 100 -10.41 -8.07 2.56
CA PRO A 100 -10.12 -8.53 1.19
C PRO A 100 -10.85 -7.71 0.10
N TRP A 101 -10.91 -6.39 0.21
CA TRP A 101 -11.68 -5.55 -0.71
C TRP A 101 -10.98 -5.38 -2.08
N ILE A 102 -9.66 -5.20 -2.11
CA ILE A 102 -8.89 -5.18 -3.38
C ILE A 102 -8.87 -6.59 -3.98
N GLU A 103 -8.63 -7.59 -3.14
CA GLU A 103 -8.64 -9.00 -3.49
C GLU A 103 -9.95 -9.39 -4.17
N ALA A 104 -11.09 -8.97 -3.63
CA ALA A 104 -12.40 -9.22 -4.20
C ALA A 104 -12.59 -8.58 -5.58
N ILE A 105 -12.13 -7.34 -5.80
CA ILE A 105 -12.16 -6.71 -7.13
C ILE A 105 -11.35 -7.56 -8.12
N LEU A 106 -10.13 -7.93 -7.74
CA LEU A 106 -9.23 -8.72 -8.59
C LEU A 106 -9.77 -10.12 -8.88
N ILE A 107 -10.39 -10.79 -7.91
CA ILE A 107 -11.04 -12.10 -8.09
C ILE A 107 -12.20 -12.00 -9.08
N ASN A 108 -13.04 -10.96 -8.98
CA ASN A 108 -14.12 -10.71 -9.95
C ASN A 108 -13.60 -10.44 -11.37
N MET A 109 -12.33 -10.05 -11.49
CA MET A 109 -11.59 -9.93 -12.76
C MET A 109 -10.78 -11.21 -13.08
N ASN A 110 -11.17 -12.35 -12.53
CA ASN A 110 -10.60 -13.68 -12.77
C ASN A 110 -9.08 -13.78 -12.50
N ASN A 111 -8.54 -12.92 -11.62
CA ASN A 111 -7.15 -13.01 -11.22
C ASN A 111 -6.95 -14.04 -10.10
N LYS A 112 -5.74 -14.60 -10.03
CA LYS A 112 -5.26 -15.32 -8.84
C LYS A 112 -4.54 -14.33 -7.96
N VAL A 113 -4.88 -14.29 -6.67
CA VAL A 113 -4.38 -13.26 -5.77
C VAL A 113 -3.47 -13.86 -4.71
N THR A 114 -2.35 -13.17 -4.45
CA THR A 114 -1.51 -13.43 -3.28
C THR A 114 -1.51 -12.22 -2.38
N THR A 115 -2.18 -12.30 -1.24
CA THR A 115 -2.15 -11.25 -0.23
C THR A 115 -0.85 -11.38 0.57
N ILE A 116 -0.07 -10.30 0.61
CA ILE A 116 1.16 -10.20 1.38
C ILE A 116 0.85 -9.33 2.60
N GLU A 117 0.97 -9.91 3.79
CA GLU A 117 0.76 -9.20 5.04
C GLU A 117 1.74 -9.65 6.13
N TYR A 118 2.08 -8.80 7.11
CA TYR A 118 2.81 -9.23 8.29
C TYR A 118 1.89 -9.93 9.32
N ASN A 119 0.62 -9.53 9.45
CA ASN A 119 -0.39 -10.29 10.19
C ASN A 119 -1.21 -11.12 9.20
N VAL A 120 -0.63 -12.25 8.78
CA VAL A 120 -1.14 -13.07 7.67
C VAL A 120 -2.55 -13.61 7.96
N PRO A 121 -3.56 -13.27 7.15
CA PRO A 121 -4.89 -13.87 7.28
C PRO A 121 -4.86 -15.36 6.98
N GLU A 122 -5.51 -16.17 7.80
CA GLU A 122 -5.78 -17.56 7.48
C GLU A 122 -6.93 -17.65 6.48
N SER A 123 -6.67 -18.25 5.31
CA SER A 123 -7.69 -18.47 4.29
C SER A 123 -7.45 -19.78 3.54
N ASN A 124 -8.54 -20.47 3.21
CA ASN A 124 -8.56 -21.64 2.33
C ASN A 124 -9.28 -21.35 1.00
N TYR A 125 -9.58 -20.08 0.71
CA TYR A 125 -10.32 -19.69 -0.47
C TYR A 125 -9.51 -19.95 -1.74
N LYS A 126 -10.10 -20.67 -2.71
CA LYS A 126 -9.38 -21.25 -3.87
C LYS A 126 -8.49 -20.28 -4.66
N ASN A 127 -8.88 -19.01 -4.77
CA ASN A 127 -8.19 -18.01 -5.60
C ASN A 127 -7.36 -17.00 -4.79
N ILE A 128 -7.25 -17.18 -3.48
CA ILE A 128 -6.41 -16.34 -2.60
C ILE A 128 -5.36 -17.24 -1.94
N VAL A 129 -4.13 -16.73 -1.87
CA VAL A 129 -3.09 -17.28 -1.02
C VAL A 129 -2.56 -16.15 -0.15
N CYS A 130 -2.61 -16.30 1.17
CA CYS A 130 -2.02 -15.33 2.10
C CYS A 130 -0.59 -15.73 2.46
N LYS A 131 0.34 -14.78 2.44
CA LYS A 131 1.76 -14.99 2.73
C LYS A 131 2.34 -13.88 3.60
N ASP A 132 3.33 -14.26 4.40
CA ASP A 132 4.05 -13.34 5.28
C ASP A 132 4.96 -12.38 4.50
N TYR A 133 4.95 -11.10 4.88
CA TYR A 133 5.81 -10.10 4.24
C TYR A 133 7.31 -10.42 4.40
N PHE A 134 7.78 -10.65 5.62
CA PHE A 134 9.21 -10.79 5.92
C PHE A 134 9.77 -12.16 5.52
N GLN A 135 9.05 -13.23 5.82
CA GLN A 135 9.48 -14.60 5.59
C GLN A 135 9.33 -15.02 4.13
N TYR A 136 8.28 -14.54 3.46
CA TYR A 136 8.01 -14.89 2.06
C TYR A 136 8.40 -13.77 1.12
N PHE A 137 7.79 -12.58 1.19
CA PHE A 137 7.89 -11.58 0.12
C PHE A 137 9.31 -11.00 -0.04
N GLU A 138 10.04 -10.75 1.05
CA GLU A 138 11.43 -10.27 0.99
C GLU A 138 12.40 -11.30 0.39
N ASN A 139 12.10 -12.59 0.51
CA ASN A 139 12.97 -13.70 0.10
C ASN A 139 12.43 -14.46 -1.13
N ASN A 140 11.30 -14.02 -1.69
CA ASN A 140 10.62 -14.71 -2.76
C ASN A 140 11.40 -14.56 -4.07
N THR A 141 11.55 -15.67 -4.78
CA THR A 141 12.22 -15.73 -6.08
C THR A 141 11.23 -15.78 -7.24
N ASN A 142 9.94 -16.01 -6.96
CA ASN A 142 8.89 -15.96 -7.96
C ASN A 142 8.44 -14.51 -8.18
N THR A 143 7.90 -14.22 -9.36
CA THR A 143 7.45 -12.87 -9.71
C THR A 143 5.97 -12.84 -10.08
N PHE A 144 5.30 -11.75 -9.75
CA PHE A 144 3.91 -11.47 -10.08
C PHE A 144 3.79 -10.71 -11.40
N ASP A 145 2.66 -10.88 -12.10
CA ASP A 145 2.35 -10.11 -13.31
C ASP A 145 2.12 -8.63 -12.96
N SER A 146 1.35 -8.40 -11.89
CA SER A 146 1.10 -7.09 -11.32
C SER A 146 1.14 -7.14 -9.79
N ILE A 147 1.38 -6.00 -9.16
CA ILE A 147 1.29 -5.82 -7.71
C ILE A 147 0.38 -4.62 -7.43
N VAL A 148 -0.43 -4.71 -6.38
CA VAL A 148 -1.29 -3.62 -5.90
C VAL A 148 -0.96 -3.34 -4.44
N SER A 149 -0.87 -2.08 -4.06
CA SER A 149 -0.80 -1.67 -2.65
C SER A 149 -1.50 -0.33 -2.47
N PHE A 150 -2.43 -0.26 -1.52
CA PHE A 150 -3.18 0.96 -1.24
C PHE A 150 -3.24 1.23 0.26
N SER A 151 -2.74 2.40 0.65
CA SER A 151 -2.59 2.87 2.03
C SER A 151 -1.93 1.83 2.95
N SER A 152 -0.67 1.51 2.66
CA SER A 152 0.11 0.54 3.42
C SER A 152 1.58 0.95 3.52
N ILE A 153 2.24 1.19 2.38
CA ILE A 153 3.69 1.44 2.30
C ILE A 153 4.10 2.68 3.09
N GLU A 154 3.24 3.69 3.20
CA GLU A 154 3.49 4.91 3.99
C GLU A 154 3.70 4.67 5.48
N HIS A 155 3.31 3.50 6.00
CA HIS A 155 3.49 3.12 7.38
C HIS A 155 4.82 2.40 7.64
N SER A 156 5.50 1.88 6.61
CA SER A 156 6.69 1.03 6.78
C SER A 156 7.83 1.75 7.51
N GLY A 157 8.37 1.11 8.56
CA GLY A 157 9.51 1.60 9.33
C GLY A 157 9.15 2.71 10.32
N LEU A 158 7.86 2.93 10.62
CA LEU A 158 7.41 3.88 11.64
C LEU A 158 7.13 3.21 12.99
N GLY A 159 7.20 1.88 13.06
CA GLY A 159 6.97 1.11 14.28
C GLY A 159 5.53 1.04 14.75
N ARG A 160 4.58 1.66 14.02
CA ARG A 160 3.15 1.65 14.34
C ARG A 160 2.59 0.25 14.54
N TYR A 161 3.11 -0.73 13.81
CA TYR A 161 2.62 -2.11 13.82
C TYR A 161 3.57 -3.06 14.58
N GLY A 162 4.56 -2.52 15.29
CA GLY A 162 5.60 -3.31 15.96
C GLY A 162 6.79 -3.62 15.07
N ASP A 163 6.81 -3.11 13.84
CA ASP A 163 7.97 -3.14 12.96
C ASP A 163 9.16 -2.35 13.57
N PRO A 164 10.41 -2.73 13.29
CA PRO A 164 11.56 -1.94 13.71
C PRO A 164 11.52 -0.52 13.11
N LEU A 165 12.03 0.46 13.84
CA LEU A 165 12.18 1.80 13.27
C LEU A 165 13.20 1.78 12.12
N ASP A 166 12.75 2.21 10.95
CA ASP A 166 13.55 2.32 9.74
C ASP A 166 13.12 3.56 8.93
N PRO A 167 13.93 4.64 8.93
CA PRO A 167 13.64 5.83 8.13
C PRO A 167 13.42 5.56 6.64
N ASP A 168 14.03 4.50 6.11
CA ASP A 168 13.94 4.11 4.70
C ASP A 168 13.01 2.92 4.47
N GLY A 169 12.23 2.48 5.47
CA GLY A 169 11.40 1.28 5.42
C GLY A 169 10.49 1.21 4.19
N ASP A 170 9.78 2.29 3.88
CA ASP A 170 8.99 2.47 2.65
C ASP A 170 9.82 2.31 1.37
N LEU A 171 11.01 2.91 1.29
CA LEU A 171 11.93 2.75 0.16
C LEU A 171 12.44 1.31 0.03
N LYS A 172 12.64 0.61 1.15
CA LYS A 172 12.98 -0.82 1.13
C LYS A 172 11.81 -1.63 0.59
N THR A 173 10.59 -1.37 1.06
CA THR A 173 9.36 -2.01 0.56
C THR A 173 9.18 -1.80 -0.93
N MET A 174 9.39 -0.58 -1.44
CA MET A 174 9.35 -0.30 -2.89
C MET A 174 10.36 -1.13 -3.69
N ARG A 175 11.55 -1.41 -3.14
CA ARG A 175 12.52 -2.31 -3.78
C ARG A 175 12.06 -3.78 -3.75
N VAL A 176 11.44 -4.24 -2.66
CA VAL A 176 10.88 -5.60 -2.59
C VAL A 176 9.77 -5.77 -3.62
N VAL A 177 8.87 -4.78 -3.75
CA VAL A 177 7.83 -4.73 -4.80
C VAL A 177 8.46 -4.80 -6.18
N HIS A 178 9.46 -3.95 -6.47
CA HIS A 178 10.17 -3.96 -7.76
C HIS A 178 10.77 -5.34 -8.07
N ASN A 179 11.47 -5.95 -7.10
CA ASN A 179 12.11 -7.25 -7.29
C ASN A 179 11.10 -8.39 -7.54
N ASN A 180 9.92 -8.31 -6.92
CA ASN A 180 8.86 -9.31 -7.07
C ASN A 180 7.96 -9.10 -8.30
N LEU A 181 8.16 -8.04 -9.08
CA LEU A 181 7.48 -7.85 -10.36
C LEU A 181 8.21 -8.56 -11.50
N LYS A 182 7.44 -9.14 -12.44
CA LYS A 182 7.98 -9.57 -13.74
C LYS A 182 8.59 -8.37 -14.48
N PRO A 183 9.52 -8.59 -15.44
CA PRO A 183 9.92 -7.55 -16.39
C PRO A 183 8.68 -6.89 -17.01
N ASP A 184 8.71 -5.56 -17.13
CA ASP A 184 7.59 -4.73 -17.60
C ASP A 184 6.28 -4.82 -16.77
N GLY A 185 6.30 -5.52 -15.64
CA GLY A 185 5.16 -5.68 -14.73
C GLY A 185 4.70 -4.35 -14.13
N LEU A 186 3.41 -4.28 -13.79
CA LEU A 186 2.77 -3.06 -13.30
C LEU A 186 2.63 -3.07 -11.77
N PHE A 187 2.93 -1.93 -11.17
CA PHE A 187 2.62 -1.63 -9.79
C PHE A 187 1.51 -0.58 -9.71
N ILE A 188 0.42 -0.92 -9.04
CA ILE A 188 -0.73 -0.07 -8.83
C ILE A 188 -0.68 0.38 -7.37
N TRP A 189 -0.32 1.64 -7.19
CA TRP A 189 0.04 2.19 -5.90
C TRP A 189 -0.91 3.29 -5.49
N GLY A 190 -1.21 3.37 -4.19
CA GLY A 190 -1.85 4.54 -3.60
C GLY A 190 -1.40 4.74 -2.15
N SER A 191 -1.08 5.97 -1.81
CA SER A 191 -0.79 6.44 -0.45
C SER A 191 -1.11 7.95 -0.40
N PRO A 192 -1.06 8.59 0.78
CA PRO A 192 -1.20 10.05 0.87
C PRO A 192 -0.13 10.80 0.06
N VAL A 193 -0.57 11.65 -0.86
CA VAL A 193 0.31 12.47 -1.71
C VAL A 193 -0.07 13.94 -1.61
N GLY A 194 0.90 14.80 -1.35
CA GLY A 194 0.71 16.24 -1.15
C GLY A 194 2.04 16.98 -1.04
N ASN A 195 2.20 17.82 -0.03
CA ASN A 195 3.52 18.30 0.39
C ASN A 195 4.13 17.31 1.39
N ASP A 196 5.44 17.07 1.31
CA ASP A 196 6.10 16.08 2.17
C ASP A 196 5.83 16.37 3.65
N ALA A 197 5.37 15.37 4.38
CA ALA A 197 5.15 15.46 5.81
C ALA A 197 5.30 14.10 6.48
N LEU A 198 5.73 14.11 7.74
CA LEU A 198 5.74 12.94 8.59
C LEU A 198 4.70 13.13 9.71
N ALA A 199 3.59 12.41 9.64
CA ALA A 199 2.65 12.33 10.76
C ALA A 199 3.16 11.25 11.73
N TRP A 200 3.94 11.64 12.74
CA TRP A 200 4.66 10.68 13.58
C TRP A 200 3.75 10.01 14.60
N ASN A 201 3.61 8.68 14.65
CA ASN A 201 4.15 7.61 13.78
C ASN A 201 3.08 6.99 12.85
N ALA A 202 1.95 7.67 12.67
CA ALA A 202 0.82 7.20 11.87
C ALA A 202 1.20 6.87 10.42
N HIS A 203 1.81 7.81 9.68
CA HIS A 203 2.11 7.65 8.25
C HIS A 203 2.98 8.78 7.68
N ARG A 204 3.39 8.62 6.41
CA ARG A 204 4.04 9.65 5.59
C ARG A 204 3.07 10.22 4.55
N VAL A 205 3.16 11.53 4.30
CA VAL A 205 2.61 12.18 3.10
C VAL A 205 3.76 12.40 2.13
N TYR A 206 3.63 11.88 0.92
CA TYR A 206 4.69 11.96 -0.08
C TYR A 206 4.52 13.20 -0.95
N GLY A 207 5.59 14.01 -1.05
CA GLY A 207 5.60 15.21 -1.86
C GLY A 207 6.82 15.28 -2.79
N PRO A 208 7.17 16.48 -3.27
CA PRO A 208 8.24 16.69 -4.24
C PRO A 208 9.62 16.16 -3.81
N ILE A 209 9.87 15.96 -2.52
CA ILE A 209 11.17 15.51 -1.99
C ILE A 209 11.23 13.98 -1.94
N ARG A 210 10.25 13.33 -1.29
CA ARG A 210 10.31 11.88 -1.02
C ARG A 210 9.69 11.04 -2.12
N LEU A 211 8.61 11.50 -2.77
CA LEU A 211 7.92 10.73 -3.80
C LEU A 211 8.84 10.29 -4.96
N PRO A 212 9.74 11.14 -5.50
CA PRO A 212 10.66 10.70 -6.55
C PRO A 212 11.57 9.56 -6.14
N LEU A 213 11.91 9.45 -4.84
CA LEU A 213 12.73 8.36 -4.32
C LEU A 213 11.97 7.04 -4.30
N LEU A 214 10.66 7.06 -3.98
CA LEU A 214 9.82 5.87 -4.06
C LEU A 214 9.75 5.36 -5.50
N PHE A 215 9.60 6.26 -6.46
CA PHE A 215 9.37 5.91 -7.86
C PHE A 215 10.65 5.77 -8.70
N GLN A 216 11.84 5.91 -8.11
CA GLN A 216 13.11 6.00 -8.86
C GLN A 216 13.38 4.82 -9.82
N ASN A 217 12.88 3.63 -9.51
CA ASN A 217 13.06 2.41 -10.31
C ASN A 217 11.81 2.04 -11.11
N PHE A 218 10.88 2.98 -11.23
CA PHE A 218 9.63 2.81 -11.94
C PHE A 218 9.46 3.92 -12.97
N LYS A 219 8.82 3.59 -14.08
CA LYS A 219 8.25 4.56 -15.01
C LYS A 219 6.85 4.90 -14.54
N GLU A 220 6.60 6.17 -14.25
CA GLU A 220 5.23 6.65 -14.01
C GLU A 220 4.41 6.62 -15.30
N ILE A 221 3.26 5.97 -15.28
CA ILE A 221 2.40 5.81 -16.47
C ILE A 221 1.16 6.69 -16.38
N ASN A 222 0.38 6.59 -15.31
CA ASN A 222 -0.87 7.34 -15.17
C ASN A 222 -1.29 7.55 -13.71
N TRP A 223 -2.15 8.55 -13.48
CA TRP A 223 -2.69 8.94 -12.18
C TRP A 223 -4.22 9.07 -12.27
N TYR A 224 -4.92 8.41 -11.36
CA TYR A 224 -6.38 8.42 -11.26
C TYR A 224 -6.84 9.12 -9.98
N GLY A 225 -8.02 9.72 -10.02
CA GLY A 225 -8.61 10.53 -8.94
C GLY A 225 -8.02 11.94 -8.81
N TYR A 226 -6.69 12.05 -8.76
CA TYR A 226 -5.99 13.33 -8.59
C TYR A 226 -4.71 13.42 -9.41
N SER A 227 -4.43 14.59 -9.97
CA SER A 227 -3.13 14.86 -10.61
C SER A 227 -2.06 15.25 -9.59
N LYS A 228 -0.80 14.90 -9.89
CA LYS A 228 0.36 15.28 -9.08
C LYS A 228 0.44 16.80 -8.85
N GLU A 229 0.23 17.60 -9.89
CA GLU A 229 0.22 19.06 -9.81
C GLU A 229 -0.83 19.58 -8.82
N ARG A 230 -2.05 19.04 -8.85
CA ARG A 230 -3.11 19.45 -7.92
C ARG A 230 -2.75 19.14 -6.48
N LEU A 231 -2.14 17.99 -6.23
CA LEU A 231 -1.79 17.53 -4.89
C LEU A 231 -0.62 18.33 -4.30
N PHE A 232 0.40 18.64 -5.10
CA PHE A 232 1.56 19.42 -4.66
C PHE A 232 1.23 20.89 -4.36
N ASN A 233 0.17 21.42 -4.96
CA ASN A 233 -0.31 22.78 -4.68
C ASN A 233 -1.22 22.90 -3.45
N GLN A 234 -1.47 21.81 -2.72
CA GLN A 234 -2.25 21.85 -1.48
C GLN A 234 -1.45 22.42 -0.31
N LYS A 235 -2.12 22.87 0.75
CA LYS A 235 -1.43 23.23 2.00
C LYS A 235 -0.80 21.99 2.61
N ILE A 236 0.37 22.17 3.22
CA ILE A 236 1.01 21.12 4.00
C ILE A 236 0.10 20.66 5.15
N SER A 237 0.02 19.36 5.35
CA SER A 237 -0.94 18.74 6.26
C SER A 237 -0.47 17.35 6.66
N ALA A 238 -0.86 16.92 7.86
CA ALA A 238 -0.67 15.55 8.35
C ALA A 238 -1.59 14.53 7.63
N ASN A 239 -2.51 15.01 6.80
CA ASN A 239 -3.42 14.20 5.98
C ASN A 239 -3.37 14.69 4.54
N SER A 240 -3.52 13.76 3.60
CA SER A 240 -3.68 14.11 2.19
C SER A 240 -4.53 13.11 1.42
N TYR A 241 -4.89 13.47 0.19
CA TYR A 241 -5.63 12.59 -0.69
C TYR A 241 -4.74 11.46 -1.19
N GLN A 242 -5.36 10.32 -1.50
CA GLN A 242 -4.67 9.14 -1.99
C GLN A 242 -5.09 8.86 -3.43
N PRO A 243 -4.25 9.19 -4.43
CA PRO A 243 -4.50 8.82 -5.81
C PRO A 243 -4.24 7.33 -6.04
N VAL A 244 -4.76 6.80 -7.14
CA VAL A 244 -4.29 5.52 -7.69
C VAL A 244 -3.29 5.84 -8.80
N VAL A 245 -2.07 5.33 -8.69
CA VAL A 245 -0.97 5.59 -9.61
C VAL A 245 -0.52 4.28 -10.24
N VAL A 246 -0.41 4.27 -11.56
CA VAL A 246 0.11 3.13 -12.31
C VAL A 246 1.57 3.38 -12.65
N LEU A 247 2.41 2.46 -12.18
CA LEU A 247 3.86 2.47 -12.32
C LEU A 247 4.28 1.22 -13.08
N GLN A 248 5.26 1.33 -13.96
CA GLN A 248 5.84 0.19 -14.68
C GLN A 248 7.26 -0.05 -14.19
N LYS A 249 7.62 -1.31 -13.96
CA LYS A 249 8.99 -1.71 -13.62
C LYS A 249 9.98 -1.27 -14.71
N LEU A 250 11.07 -0.61 -14.31
CA LEU A 250 12.25 -0.34 -15.16
C LEU A 250 13.27 -1.49 -15.09
#